data_AF-A0A0A1W756-F1
#
_entry.id   AF-A0A0A1W756-F1
#
_cell.length_a   1.000
_cell.length_b   1.000
_cell.length_c   1.000
_cell.angle_alpha   90.00
_cell.angle_beta   90.00
_cell.angle_gamma   90.00
#
_symmetry.space_group_name_H-M   'P 1'
#
loop_
_entity.id
_entity.type
_entity.pdbx_description
1 polymer ?
#
loop_
_entity_poly.entity_id
_entity_poly.type
_entity_poly.pdbx_seq_one_letter_code
_entity_poly.pdbx_strand_id
1 'polypeptide(L)'
;MPLRLVDWRKKRGLTQGQLADAIDVSQSHISQIERSKNPVVPSPEVMERIYRYTAGEVEPNSFYDIPRWRRLLDAALSALARAA
;
A
#
# COMPACT_ATOMS: atom_id res chain seq x y z
N MET A 1 -3.56 1.10 10.41
CA MET A 1 -3.92 0.75 9.03
C MET A 1 -2.76 -0.04 8.45
N PRO A 2 -3.00 -1.14 7.72
CA PRO A 2 -1.91 -1.74 6.97
C PRO A 2 -1.41 -0.70 5.97
N LEU A 3 -0.09 -0.57 5.87
CA LEU A 3 0.55 0.52 5.14
C LEU A 3 0.20 0.35 3.67
N ARG A 4 -0.18 1.42 2.96
CA ARG A 4 -0.29 1.32 1.50
C ARG A 4 1.11 1.24 0.92
N LEU A 5 1.24 0.50 -0.18
CA LEU A 5 2.52 0.28 -0.83
C LEU A 5 3.25 1.59 -1.17
N VAL A 6 2.53 2.59 -1.67
CA VAL A 6 3.08 3.92 -2.00
C VAL A 6 3.66 4.63 -0.77
N ASP A 7 3.01 4.50 0.37
CA ASP A 7 3.41 5.17 1.61
C ASP A 7 4.64 4.46 2.20
N TRP A 8 4.65 3.12 2.18
CA TRP A 8 5.80 2.28 2.53
C TRP A 8 7.03 2.61 1.70
N ARG A 9 6.87 2.64 0.37
CA ARG A 9 7.95 2.85 -0.60
C ARG A 9 8.57 4.24 -0.43
N LYS A 10 7.73 5.27 -0.33
CA LYS A 10 8.19 6.66 -0.14
C LYS A 10 8.94 6.85 1.18
N LYS A 11 8.46 6.23 2.27
CA LYS A 11 9.14 6.28 3.59
C LYS A 11 10.57 5.70 3.53
N ARG A 12 10.82 4.75 2.62
CA ARG A 12 12.14 4.13 2.39
C ARG A 12 12.97 4.81 1.30
N GLY A 13 12.50 5.89 0.70
CA GLY A 13 13.23 6.60 -0.37
C GLY A 13 13.38 5.80 -1.67
N LEU A 14 12.56 4.77 -1.89
CA LEU A 14 12.64 3.92 -3.07
C LEU A 14 11.89 4.54 -4.27
N THR A 15 12.45 4.42 -5.47
CA THR A 15 11.72 4.66 -6.71
C THR A 15 10.76 3.49 -7.00
N GLN A 16 9.78 3.70 -7.89
CA GLN A 16 8.90 2.61 -8.32
C GLN A 16 9.68 1.51 -9.05
N GLY A 17 10.72 1.87 -9.82
CA GLY A 17 11.58 0.91 -10.51
C GLY A 17 12.35 0.04 -9.53
N GLN A 18 12.97 0.63 -8.51
CA GLN A 18 13.69 -0.13 -7.48
C GLN A 18 12.78 -1.13 -6.73
N LEU A 19 11.53 -0.75 -6.45
CA LEU A 19 10.56 -1.69 -5.89
C LEU A 19 10.21 -2.79 -6.91
N ALA A 20 9.95 -2.41 -8.15
CA ALA A 20 9.59 -3.34 -9.21
C ALA A 20 10.68 -4.39 -9.45
N ASP A 21 11.95 -3.98 -9.50
CA ASP A 21 13.10 -4.85 -9.65
C ASP A 21 13.23 -5.81 -8.44
N ALA A 22 13.05 -5.30 -7.22
CA ALA A 22 13.17 -6.09 -5.99
C ALA A 22 12.11 -7.19 -5.85
N ILE A 23 10.92 -6.95 -6.41
CA ILE A 23 9.83 -7.94 -6.45
C ILE A 23 9.53 -8.39 -7.89
N ASP A 24 10.54 -8.35 -8.77
CA ASP A 24 10.55 -8.80 -10.17
C ASP A 24 9.17 -8.70 -10.88
N VAL A 25 8.73 -7.44 -11.05
CA VAL A 25 7.61 -7.01 -11.88
C VAL A 25 8.03 -5.77 -12.67
N SER A 26 7.19 -5.30 -13.60
CA SER A 26 7.47 -4.05 -14.31
C SER A 26 7.21 -2.81 -13.44
N GLN A 27 7.98 -1.75 -13.64
CA GLN A 27 7.72 -0.43 -13.03
C GLN A 27 6.31 0.09 -13.35
N SER A 28 5.80 -0.18 -14.55
CA SER A 28 4.43 0.17 -14.96
C SER A 28 3.39 -0.53 -14.08
N HIS A 29 3.61 -1.80 -13.71
CA HIS A 29 2.71 -2.54 -12.83
C HIS A 29 2.67 -1.91 -11.42
N ILE A 30 3.83 -1.54 -10.86
CA ILE A 30 3.88 -0.79 -9.59
C ILE A 30 3.12 0.53 -9.70
N SER A 31 3.33 1.28 -10.79
CA SER A 31 2.61 2.53 -11.03
C SER A 31 1.10 2.32 -11.01
N GLN A 32 0.59 1.29 -11.71
CA GLN A 32 -0.84 0.95 -11.76
C GLN A 32 -1.43 0.57 -10.40
N ILE A 33 -0.67 -0.14 -9.56
CA ILE A 33 -1.04 -0.50 -8.18
C ILE A 33 -1.11 0.74 -7.29
N GLU A 34 -0.17 1.68 -7.43
CA GLU A 34 -0.07 2.88 -6.57
C GLU A 34 -1.01 4.03 -6.97
N ARG A 35 -1.80 3.90 -8.05
CA ARG A 35 -2.68 4.97 -8.52
C ARG A 35 -3.72 5.35 -7.47
N SER A 36 -4.01 6.65 -7.38
CA SER A 36 -5.07 7.17 -6.51
C SER A 36 -6.48 6.89 -7.04
N LYS A 37 -6.64 6.74 -8.37
CA LYS A 37 -7.91 6.47 -9.04
C LYS A 37 -7.84 5.12 -9.74
N ASN A 38 -8.80 4.24 -9.44
CA ASN A 38 -8.90 2.88 -9.99
C ASN A 38 -7.56 2.12 -9.96
N PRO A 39 -6.97 1.92 -8.76
CA PRO A 39 -5.76 1.13 -8.61
C PRO A 39 -5.99 -0.31 -9.09
N VAL A 40 -4.95 -0.91 -9.65
CA VAL A 40 -4.97 -2.35 -9.95
C VAL A 40 -4.74 -3.11 -8.66
N VAL A 41 -5.61 -4.09 -8.40
CA VAL A 41 -5.37 -5.10 -7.36
C VAL A 41 -4.37 -6.12 -7.94
N PRO A 42 -3.18 -6.29 -7.35
CA PRO A 42 -2.19 -7.25 -7.84
C PRO A 42 -2.70 -8.69 -7.73
N SER A 43 -2.08 -9.62 -8.47
CA SER A 43 -2.37 -11.06 -8.31
C SER A 43 -1.95 -11.55 -6.91
N PRO A 44 -2.50 -12.68 -6.41
CA PRO A 44 -2.11 -13.25 -5.12
C PRO A 44 -0.60 -13.49 -4.98
N GLU A 45 0.05 -13.95 -6.05
CA GLU A 45 1.50 -14.16 -6.10
C GLU A 45 2.27 -12.84 -5.90
N VAL A 46 1.85 -11.76 -6.58
CA VAL A 46 2.47 -10.44 -6.41
C VAL A 46 2.19 -9.87 -5.02
N MET A 47 1.00 -10.08 -4.46
CA MET A 47 0.69 -9.71 -3.07
C MET A 47 1.62 -10.41 -2.08
N GLU A 48 1.88 -11.71 -2.26
CA GLU A 48 2.79 -12.47 -1.41
C GLU A 48 4.23 -11.94 -1.48
N ARG A 49 4.72 -11.63 -2.69
CA ARG A 49 6.04 -11.04 -2.90
C ARG A 49 6.15 -9.68 -2.21
N ILE A 50 5.13 -8.83 -2.32
CA ILE A 50 5.08 -7.55 -1.61
C ILE A 50 5.04 -7.77 -0.09
N TYR A 51 4.20 -8.65 0.40
CA TYR A 51 4.09 -8.94 1.84
C TYR A 51 5.43 -9.38 2.43
N ARG A 52 6.13 -10.31 1.76
CA ARG A 52 7.46 -10.78 2.18
C ARG A 52 8.51 -9.67 2.12
N TYR A 53 8.58 -8.93 1.01
CA TYR A 53 9.57 -7.85 0.83
C TYR A 53 9.38 -6.70 1.83
N THR A 54 8.13 -6.44 2.21
CA THR A 54 7.77 -5.39 3.17
C THR A 54 7.79 -5.87 4.62
N ALA A 55 8.20 -7.11 4.89
CA ALA A 55 8.18 -7.74 6.20
C ALA A 55 6.80 -7.63 6.90
N GLY A 56 5.72 -7.73 6.12
CA GLY A 56 4.34 -7.63 6.60
C GLY A 56 3.82 -6.21 6.85
N GLU A 57 4.62 -5.16 6.63
CA GLU A 57 4.13 -3.78 6.76
C GLU A 57 3.03 -3.44 5.74
N VAL A 58 3.05 -4.08 4.57
CA VAL A 58 2.00 -4.00 3.55
C VAL A 58 1.25 -5.33 3.48
N GLU A 59 0.04 -5.37 4.04
CA GLU A 59 -0.82 -6.56 4.01
C GLU A 59 -1.60 -6.68 2.70
N PRO A 60 -2.04 -7.89 2.29
CA PRO A 60 -2.92 -8.08 1.13
C PRO A 60 -4.18 -7.20 1.17
N ASN A 61 -4.73 -6.95 2.36
CA ASN A 61 -5.92 -6.11 2.49
C ASN A 61 -5.65 -4.62 2.16
N SER A 62 -4.39 -4.17 2.10
CA SER A 62 -4.01 -2.81 1.69
C SER A 62 -4.33 -2.48 0.23
N PHE A 63 -4.58 -3.49 -0.62
CA PHE A 63 -4.83 -3.30 -2.05
C PHE A 63 -6.31 -3.11 -2.41
N TYR A 64 -7.22 -3.39 -1.48
CA TYR A 64 -8.66 -3.25 -1.71
C TYR A 64 -9.16 -1.86 -1.31
N ASP A 65 -10.16 -1.37 -2.04
CA ASP A 65 -10.75 -0.08 -1.72
C ASP A 65 -11.56 -0.19 -0.42
N ILE A 66 -11.14 0.58 0.57
CA ILE A 66 -11.88 0.68 1.82
C ILE A 66 -12.92 1.79 1.65
N PRO A 67 -14.21 1.53 1.94
CA PRO A 67 -15.25 2.52 1.82
C PRO A 67 -14.90 3.86 2.50
N ARG A 68 -15.28 4.98 1.87
CA ARG A 68 -15.00 6.34 2.35
C ARG A 68 -15.35 6.54 3.83
N TRP A 69 -16.49 5.98 4.28
CA TRP A 69 -16.95 6.13 5.67
C TRP A 69 -15.98 5.51 6.70
N ARG A 70 -15.28 4.44 6.34
CA ARG A 70 -14.32 3.79 7.24
C ARG A 70 -13.02 4.58 7.36
N ARG A 71 -12.57 5.21 6.27
CA ARG A 71 -11.44 6.17 6.31
C ARG A 71 -11.74 7.37 7.21
N LEU A 72 -12.98 7.88 7.16
CA LEU A 72 -13.41 8.99 8.03
C LEU A 72 -13.44 8.58 9.50
N LEU A 73 -13.93 7.37 9.80
CA LEU A 73 -13.96 6.84 11.16
C LEU A 73 -12.54 6.73 11.75
N ASP A 74 -11.60 6.15 11.02
CA ASP A 74 -10.21 5.98 11.49
C ASP A 74 -9.52 7.32 11.74
N ALA A 75 -9.74 8.30 10.87
CA ALA A 75 -9.19 9.65 11.02
C ALA A 75 -9.75 10.33 12.29
N ALA A 76 -11.04 10.18 12.55
CA ALA A 76 -11.69 10.69 13.76
C ALA A 76 -11.13 10.04 15.02
N LEU A 77 -11.02 8.70 15.04
CA LEU A 77 -10.44 7.95 16.18
C LEU A 77 -8.98 8.36 16.46
N SER A 78 -8.18 8.52 15.41
CA SER A 78 -6.77 8.94 15.54
C SER A 78 -6.60 10.39 16.01
N ALA A 79 -7.57 11.26 15.73
CA ALA A 79 -7.58 12.63 16.23
C ALA A 79 -7.95 12.65 17.73
N LEU A 80 -8.98 11.88 18.12
CA LEU A 80 -9.39 11.74 19.52
C LEU A 80 -8.26 11.19 20.40
N ALA A 81 -7.55 10.15 19.94
CA ALA A 81 -6.45 9.56 20.70
C ALA A 81 -5.24 10.49 20.90
N ARG A 82 -5.07 11.51 20.04
CA ARG A 82 -4.01 12.53 20.18
C ARG A 82 -4.41 13.69 21.09
N ALA A 83 -5.70 13.83 21.38
CA ALA A 83 -6.27 14.88 22.22
C ALA A 83 -6.49 14.43 23.67
N ALA A 84 -6.34 13.14 23.95
CA ALA A 84 -6.34 12.54 25.28
C ALA A 84 -4.90 12.39 25.79
#